data_AF-A0A843C3P8-F1
#
_entry.id   AF-A0A843C3P8-F1
#
_cell.length_a   1.000
_cell.length_b   1.000
_cell.length_c   1.000
_cell.angle_alpha   90.00
_cell.angle_beta   90.00
_cell.angle_gamma   90.00
#
_symmetry.space_group_name_H-M   'P 1'
#
loop_
_entity.id
_entity.type
_entity.pdbx_description
1 polymer ?
#
loop_
_entity_poly.entity_id
_entity_poly.type
_entity_poly.pdbx_seq_one_letter_code
_entity_poly.pdbx_strand_id
1 'polypeptide(L)' 'MQEYCQKKGFPLPKYNTKKIGGFDHEPIFIRKLILKFEKKISVKSKEFSTTIEAEQDAASEALREITINYS' A
#
# COMPACT_ATOMS: atom_id res chain seq x y z
N MET A 1 -5.95 -6.39 -0.72
CA MET A 1 -5.85 -5.92 0.68
C MET A 1 -7.19 -5.52 1.28
N GLN A 2 -8.02 -4.74 0.58
CA GLN A 2 -9.32 -4.32 1.08
C GLN A 2 -10.23 -5.48 1.50
N GLU A 3 -10.40 -6.47 0.62
CA GLU A 3 -11.18 -7.68 0.91
C GLU A 3 -10.62 -8.48 2.10
N TYR A 4 -9.30 -8.52 2.25
CA TYR A 4 -8.65 -9.18 3.39
C TYR A 4 -9.03 -8.49 4.70
N CYS A 5 -8.94 -7.16 4.76
CA CYS A 5 -9.36 -6.39 5.95
C CYS A 5 -10.84 -6.62 6.26
N GLN A 6 -11.71 -6.60 5.25
CA GLN A 6 -13.14 -6.86 5.43
C GLN A 6 -13.41 -8.26 5.99
N LYS A 7 -12.80 -9.30 5.41
CA LYS A 7 -12.96 -10.70 5.86
C LYS A 7 -12.46 -10.92 7.29
N LYS A 8 -11.46 -10.16 7.72
CA LYS A 8 -10.88 -10.24 9.07
C LYS A 8 -11.53 -9.30 10.08
N GLY A 9 -12.52 -8.48 9.68
CA GLY A 9 -13.14 -7.48 10.55
C GLY A 9 -12.26 -6.28 10.88
N PHE A 10 -11.18 -6.07 10.11
CA PHE A 10 -10.28 -4.94 10.30
C PHE A 10 -10.77 -3.67 9.61
N PRO A 11 -10.40 -2.48 10.12
CA PRO A 11 -10.59 -1.23 9.40
C PRO A 11 -10.01 -1.29 7.98
N LEU A 12 -10.70 -0.65 7.04
CA LEU A 12 -10.25 -0.61 5.65
C LEU A 12 -8.87 0.07 5.53
N PRO A 13 -8.00 -0.43 4.63
CA PRO A 13 -6.71 0.18 4.38
C PRO A 13 -6.86 1.62 3.87
N LYS A 14 -6.04 2.53 4.40
CA LYS A 14 -5.92 3.88 3.84
C LYS A 14 -4.76 3.92 2.86
N TYR A 15 -5.10 4.15 1.60
CA TYR A 15 -4.14 4.40 0.56
C TYR A 15 -3.94 5.89 0.37
N ASN A 16 -2.69 6.33 0.31
CA ASN A 16 -2.33 7.70 -0.04
C ASN A 16 -1.35 7.67 -1.21
N THR A 17 -1.81 8.11 -2.38
CA THR A 17 -1.01 8.16 -3.60
C THR A 17 -0.36 9.53 -3.71
N LYS A 18 0.93 9.55 -4.04
CA LYS A 18 1.67 10.80 -4.27
C LYS A 18 2.43 10.70 -5.58
N LYS A 19 2.16 11.62 -6.52
CA LYS A 19 3.05 11.89 -7.65
C LYS A 19 4.30 12.57 -7.08
N ILE A 20 5.47 11.97 -7.28
CA ILE A 20 6.74 12.46 -6.74
C ILE A 20 7.63 13.10 -7.81
N GLY A 21 7.29 12.97 -9.08
CA GLY A 21 8.03 13.55 -10.18
C GLY A 21 7.59 12.99 -11.51
N GLY A 22 8.52 13.00 -12.47
CA GLY A 22 8.30 12.54 -13.83
C GLY A 22 7.77 13.61 -14.77
N PHE A 23 7.99 13.42 -16.06
CA PHE A 23 7.40 14.28 -17.10
C PHE A 23 5.89 14.08 -17.16
N ASP A 24 5.16 15.00 -17.79
CA ASP A 24 3.69 14.86 -17.92
C ASP A 24 3.29 13.60 -18.70
N HIS A 25 4.16 13.12 -19.60
CA HIS A 25 4.00 11.87 -20.33
C HIS A 25 4.63 10.66 -19.64
N GLU A 26 5.42 10.87 -18.58
CA GLU A 26 6.08 9.81 -17.81
C GLU A 26 6.08 10.15 -16.31
N PRO A 27 4.89 10.17 -15.68
CA PRO A 27 4.77 10.52 -14.27
C PRO A 27 5.36 9.43 -13.38
N ILE A 28 5.94 9.80 -12.25
CA ILE A 28 6.43 8.87 -11.22
C ILE A 28 5.54 8.97 -9.98
N PHE A 29 5.03 7.83 -9.55
CA PHE A 29 4.13 7.69 -8.41
C PHE A 29 4.75 6.80 -7.34
N ILE A 30 4.41 7.14 -6.10
CA ILE A 30 4.54 6.27 -4.93
C ILE A 30 3.17 6.14 -4.28
N ARG A 31 2.98 5.06 -3.55
CA ARG A 31 1.79 4.86 -2.74
C ARG A 31 2.16 4.47 -1.34
N LYS A 32 1.53 5.11 -0.37
CA LYS A 32 1.62 4.74 1.04
C LYS A 32 0.35 4.01 1.43
N LEU A 33 0.49 2.85 2.03
CA LEU A 33 -0.61 2.10 2.61
C LEU A 33 -0.46 2.09 4.13
N ILE A 34 -1.52 2.53 4.80
CA ILE A 34 -1.62 2.51 6.25
C ILE A 34 -2.71 1.53 6.64
N LEU A 35 -2.32 0.50 7.36
CA LEU A 35 -3.20 -0.48 7.96
C LEU A 35 -3.27 -0.21 9.46
N LYS A 36 -4.50 -0.15 9.98
CA LYS A 36 -4.76 -0.06 11.41
C LYS A 36 -5.27 -1.42 11.87
N PHE A 37 -4.35 -2.32 12.21
CA PHE A 37 -4.64 -3.55 12.96
C PHE A 37 -4.55 -3.25 14.46
N GLU A 38 -4.12 -4.24 15.26
CA GLU A 38 -3.66 -4.05 16.64
C GLU A 38 -2.43 -3.13 16.73
N LYS A 39 -1.50 -3.27 15.77
CA LYS A 39 -0.41 -2.31 15.53
C LYS A 39 -0.62 -1.59 14.21
N LYS A 40 -0.18 -0.33 14.16
CA LYS A 40 -0.19 0.46 12.92
C LYS A 40 0.93 -0.01 12.00
N ILE A 41 0.56 -0.63 10.88
CA ILE A 41 1.51 -0.96 9.81
C ILE A 41 1.44 0.14 8.75
N SER A 42 2.60 0.64 8.35
CA SER A 42 2.72 1.71 7.35
C SER A 42 3.80 1.33 6.35
N VAL A 43 3.38 0.88 5.18
CA VAL A 43 4.28 0.52 4.08
C VAL A 43 4.20 1.57 2.98
N LYS A 44 5.28 1.67 2.21
CA LYS A 44 5.40 2.54 1.05
C LYS A 44 5.83 1.69 -0.13
N SER A 45 5.20 1.89 -1.27
CA SER A 45 5.64 1.27 -2.51
C SER A 45 6.99 1.84 -2.97
N LYS A 46 7.61 1.12 -3.90
CA LYS A 46 8.62 1.67 -4.79
C LYS A 46 8.02 2.73 -5.72
N GLU A 47 8.88 3.31 -6.54
CA GLU A 47 8.52 4.29 -7.56
C GLU A 47 8.03 3.56 -8.82
N PHE A 48 6.85 3.95 -9.30
CA PHE A 48 6.22 3.35 -10.47
C PHE A 48 5.66 4.41 -11.40
N SER A 49 5.56 4.10 -12.68
CA SER A 49 4.97 5.00 -13.67
C SER A 49 3.43 5.05 -13.61
N THR A 50 2.82 4.09 -12.91
CA THR A 50 1.36 4.03 -12.73
C THR A 50 0.94 3.93 -11.27
N THR A 51 -0.26 4.40 -10.97
CA THR A 51 -0.85 4.34 -9.63
C THR A 51 -1.31 2.93 -9.24
N ILE A 52 -1.58 2.09 -10.23
CA ILE A 52 -2.00 0.69 -10.06
C ILE A 52 -0.82 -0.16 -9.61
N GLU A 53 0.34 -0.04 -10.25
CA GLU A 53 1.55 -0.78 -9.86
C GLU A 53 1.99 -0.38 -8.45
N ALA A 54 1.97 0.92 -8.15
CA ALA A 54 2.25 1.42 -6.81
C ALA A 54 1.23 0.89 -5.77
N GLU A 55 -0.01 0.62 -6.16
CA GLU A 55 -0.99 -0.05 -5.29
C GLU A 55 -0.64 -1.49 -4.97
N GLN A 56 -0.33 -2.25 -6.01
CA GLN A 56 -0.08 -3.66 -5.91
C GLN A 56 1.19 -3.92 -5.10
N ASP A 57 2.24 -3.14 -5.33
CA ASP A 57 3.49 -3.21 -4.57
C ASP A 57 3.28 -2.88 -3.08
N ALA A 58 2.58 -1.78 -2.77
CA ALA A 58 2.26 -1.44 -1.39
C ALA A 58 1.39 -2.51 -0.70
N ALA A 59 0.45 -3.13 -1.42
CA ALA A 59 -0.38 -4.20 -0.87
C ALA A 59 0.42 -5.48 -0.62
N SER A 60 1.36 -5.82 -1.51
CA SER A 60 2.26 -6.96 -1.37
C SER A 60 3.17 -6.82 -0.15
N GLU A 61 3.81 -5.65 0.00
CA GLU A 61 4.71 -5.39 1.13
C GLU A 61 3.95 -5.44 2.47
N ALA A 62 2.73 -4.90 2.50
CA ALA A 62 1.88 -5.03 3.68
C ALA A 62 1.52 -6.47 4.02
N LEU A 63 1.23 -7.31 3.02
CA LEU A 63 0.91 -8.71 3.27
C LEU A 63 2.11 -9.44 3.87
N ARG A 64 3.32 -9.18 3.34
CA ARG A 64 4.58 -9.70 3.87
C ARG A 64 4.81 -9.27 5.31
N GLU A 65 4.62 -8.00 5.63
CA GLU A 65 4.70 -7.48 7.00
C GLU A 65 3.69 -8.14 7.94
N ILE A 66 2.46 -8.38 7.49
CA ILE A 66 1.44 -9.08 8.29
C ILE A 66 1.89 -10.52 8.55
N THR A 67 2.34 -11.23 7.53
CA THR A 67 2.82 -12.61 7.68
C THR A 67 4.00 -12.70 8.64
N ILE A 68 4.97 -11.78 8.58
CA ILE A 68 6.13 -11.81 9.48
C ILE A 68 5.74 -11.51 10.93
N ASN A 69 4.88 -10.52 11.15
CA ASN A 69 4.58 -10.04 12.50
C ASN A 69 3.45 -10.79 13.21
N TYR A 70 2.66 -11.60 12.49
CA TYR A 70 1.46 -12.28 13.00
C TYR A 70 1.39 -13.78 12.60
N SER A 71 2.51 -14.41 12.22
CA SER A 71 2.59 -15.86 11.98
C SER A 71 2.73 -16.69 13.25
#